data_AF-A0A0M3IXF6-F1
#
_entry.id   AF-A0A0M3IXF6-F1
#
_cell.length_a   1.000
_cell.length_b   1.000
_cell.length_c   1.000
_cell.angle_alpha   90.00
_cell.angle_beta   90.00
_cell.angle_gamma   90.00
#
_symmetry.space_group_name_H-M   'P 1'
#
loop_
_entity.id
_entity.type
_entity.pdbx_description
1 polymer ?
#
loop_
_entity_poly.entity_id
_entity_poly.type
_entity_poly.pdbx_seq_one_letter_code
_entity_poly.pdbx_strand_id
1 'polypeptide(L)'
;MCPRGEEEEKRERATYIYVSADVFLCEIAAIPLLIFHEWVKPYRRGFYCDDESIRYPFRQSTISRQMLVVVGLIIPTLLVGG
;
A
#
# COMPACT_ATOMS: atom_id res chain seq x y z
N MET A 1 -6.99 -34.91 27.04
CA MET A 1 -7.67 -33.67 26.60
C MET A 1 -6.59 -32.68 26.20
N CYS A 2 -6.61 -32.16 24.96
CA CYS A 2 -5.54 -31.32 24.42
C CYS A 2 -6.06 -29.87 24.36
N PRO A 3 -5.37 -28.86 24.95
CA PRO A 3 -5.79 -27.44 24.94
C PRO A 3 -5.52 -26.76 23.57
N ARG A 4 -5.58 -27.53 22.49
CA ARG A 4 -5.17 -27.09 21.15
C ARG A 4 -6.08 -25.99 20.60
N GLY A 5 -7.37 -26.03 20.92
CA GLY A 5 -8.35 -25.05 20.45
C GLY A 5 -8.20 -23.66 21.11
N GLU A 6 -7.86 -23.58 22.40
CA GLU A 6 -7.71 -22.29 23.09
C GLU A 6 -6.46 -21.52 22.62
N GLU A 7 -5.39 -22.24 22.26
CA GLU A 7 -4.18 -21.63 21.69
C GLU A 7 -4.37 -21.20 20.24
N GLU A 8 -5.10 -21.97 19.43
CA GLU A 8 -5.47 -21.61 18.05
C GLU A 8 -6.36 -20.35 18.02
N GLU A 9 -7.37 -20.26 18.89
CA GLU A 9 -8.26 -19.09 19.00
C GLU A 9 -7.51 -17.82 19.47
N LYS A 10 -6.56 -17.96 20.39
CA LYS A 10 -5.68 -16.85 20.80
C LYS A 10 -4.80 -16.38 19.65
N ARG A 11 -4.26 -17.31 18.86
CA ARG A 11 -3.44 -17.00 17.69
C ARG A 11 -4.25 -16.32 16.59
N GLU A 12 -5.45 -16.81 16.31
CA GLU A 12 -6.38 -16.22 15.34
C GLU A 12 -6.78 -14.80 15.73
N ARG A 13 -7.19 -14.58 16.99
CA ARG A 13 -7.47 -13.24 17.51
C ARG A 13 -6.26 -12.31 17.42
N ALA A 14 -5.08 -12.79 17.80
CA ALA A 14 -3.87 -11.99 17.71
C ALA A 14 -3.57 -11.62 16.24
N THR A 15 -3.66 -12.56 15.32
CA THR A 15 -3.49 -12.33 13.88
C THR A 15 -4.48 -11.29 13.36
N TYR A 16 -5.77 -11.40 13.72
CA TYR A 16 -6.78 -10.42 13.31
C TYR A 16 -6.48 -9.01 13.88
N ILE A 17 -6.04 -8.92 15.13
CA ILE A 17 -5.64 -7.66 15.77
C ILE A 17 -4.45 -7.03 15.04
N TYR A 18 -3.41 -7.82 14.70
CA TYR A 18 -2.25 -7.30 13.98
C TYR A 18 -2.61 -6.86 12.55
N VAL A 19 -3.37 -7.67 11.81
CA VAL A 19 -3.80 -7.32 10.43
C VAL A 19 -4.64 -6.04 10.42
N SER A 20 -5.60 -5.90 11.35
CA SER A 20 -6.41 -4.69 11.46
C SER A 20 -5.61 -3.46 11.88
N ALA A 21 -4.62 -3.62 12.76
CA ALA A 21 -3.70 -2.54 13.13
C ALA A 21 -2.84 -2.10 11.94
N ASP A 22 -2.30 -3.03 11.16
CA ASP A 22 -1.51 -2.73 9.96
C ASP A 22 -2.34 -1.97 8.92
N VAL A 23 -3.56 -2.42 8.62
CA VAL A 23 -4.47 -1.74 7.69
C VAL A 23 -4.78 -0.32 8.18
N PHE A 24 -5.06 -0.14 9.47
CA PHE A 24 -5.33 1.18 10.05
C PHE A 24 -4.13 2.12 9.95
N LEU A 25 -2.91 1.60 10.18
CA LEU A 25 -1.69 2.38 10.02
C LEU A 25 -1.45 2.76 8.56
N CYS A 26 -1.73 1.86 7.61
CA CYS A 26 -1.64 2.17 6.18
C CYS A 26 -2.59 3.30 5.77
N GLU A 27 -3.82 3.33 6.28
CA GLU A 27 -4.77 4.41 6.03
C GLU A 27 -4.26 5.76 6.56
N ILE A 28 -3.76 5.79 7.80
CA ILE A 28 -3.16 7.00 8.38
C ILE A 28 -1.99 7.50 7.53
N ALA A 29 -1.13 6.61 7.06
CA ALA A 29 -0.01 6.96 6.19
C ALA A 29 -0.45 7.40 4.77
N ALA A 30 -1.57 6.87 4.26
CA ALA A 30 -2.11 7.19 2.95
C ALA A 30 -2.78 8.58 2.90
N ILE A 31 -3.41 9.01 3.99
CA ILE A 31 -4.10 10.32 4.10
C ILE A 31 -3.21 11.50 3.64
N PRO A 32 -1.99 11.73 4.17
CA PRO A 32 -1.17 12.84 3.71
C PRO A 32 -0.77 12.71 2.23
N LEU A 33 -0.51 11.48 1.75
CA LEU A 33 -0.19 11.25 0.34
C LEU A 33 -1.36 11.60 -0.58
N LEU A 34 -2.58 11.23 -0.19
CA LEU A 34 -3.81 11.62 -0.91
C LEU A 34 -3.97 13.14 -0.90
N ILE A 35 -3.67 13.79 0.23
CA ILE A 35 -3.74 15.24 0.33
C ILE A 35 -2.77 15.92 -0.64
N PHE A 36 -1.52 15.45 -0.68
CA PHE A 36 -0.52 15.94 -1.62
C PHE A 36 -0.90 15.67 -3.07
N HIS A 37 -1.47 14.50 -3.36
CA HIS A 37 -1.86 14.13 -4.72
C HIS A 37 -2.99 15.01 -5.28
N GLU A 38 -4.00 15.32 -4.46
CA GLU A 38 -5.20 16.02 -4.93
C GLU A 38 -5.10 17.55 -4.81
N TRP A 39 -4.51 18.06 -3.73
CA TRP A 39 -4.53 19.50 -3.43
C TRP A 39 -3.20 20.22 -3.66
N VAL A 40 -2.06 19.51 -3.76
CA VAL A 40 -0.76 20.15 -3.93
C VAL A 40 -0.33 20.11 -5.39
N LYS A 41 -0.18 21.30 -5.99
CA LYS A 41 0.36 21.44 -7.34
C LYS A 41 1.87 21.16 -7.30
N PRO A 42 2.40 20.29 -8.17
CA PRO A 42 3.83 20.00 -8.20
C PRO A 42 4.60 21.27 -8.57
N TYR A 43 5.69 21.53 -7.84
CA TYR A 43 6.59 22.63 -8.15
C TYR A 43 7.20 22.42 -9.54
N ARG A 44 7.06 23.43 -10.40
CA ARG A 44 7.66 23.41 -11.74
C ARG A 44 9.08 23.98 -11.66
N ARG A 45 10.08 23.10 -11.65
CA ARG A 45 11.48 23.49 -11.86
C ARG A 45 11.79 23.52 -13.35
N GLY A 46 12.67 24.45 -13.78
CA GLY A 46 13.23 24.41 -15.12
C GLY A 46 14.12 23.17 -15.32
N PHE A 47 14.31 22.77 -16.58
CA PHE A 47 15.18 21.66 -16.97
C PHE A 47 16.48 22.21 -17.56
N TYR A 48 17.59 21.46 -17.42
CA TYR A 48 18.84 21.79 -18.08
C TYR A 48 18.81 21.26 -19.51
N CYS A 49 19.15 22.11 -20.49
CA CYS A 49 19.10 21.72 -21.91
C CYS A 49 20.10 20.60 -22.25
N ASP A 50 21.19 20.49 -21.50
CA ASP A 50 22.23 19.47 -21.69
C ASP A 50 21.99 18.20 -20.85
N ASP A 51 20.81 18.05 -20.23
CA ASP A 51 20.47 16.87 -19.44
C ASP A 51 20.06 15.70 -20.35
N GLU A 52 21.02 14.83 -20.61
CA GLU A 52 20.83 13.61 -21.40
C GLU A 52 19.86 12.60 -20.76
N SER A 53 19.60 12.69 -19.44
CA SER A 53 18.74 11.73 -18.72
C SER A 53 17.25 11.89 -19.02
N ILE A 54 16.80 13.05 -19.49
CA ILE A 54 15.39 13.37 -19.77
C ILE A 54 15.04 13.39 -21.26
N ARG A 55 15.96 12.98 -22.15
CA ARG A 55 15.76 13.00 -23.61
C ARG A 55 14.75 11.97 -24.13
N TYR A 56 14.48 10.92 -23.34
CA TYR A 56 13.59 9.83 -23.76
C TYR A 56 12.12 10.16 -23.51
N PRO A 57 11.21 9.68 -24.39
CA PRO A 57 9.78 9.91 -24.22
C PRO A 57 9.27 9.26 -22.92
N PHE A 58 8.31 9.92 -22.29
CA PHE A 58 7.64 9.41 -21.11
C PHE A 58 7.03 8.03 -21.38
N ARG A 59 7.40 7.03 -20.56
CA ARG A 59 6.76 5.72 -20.57
C ARG A 59 5.73 5.64 -19.46
N GLN A 60 4.51 5.30 -19.83
CA GLN A 60 3.46 5.04 -18.85
C GLN A 60 3.78 3.76 -18.07
N SER A 61 3.44 3.74 -16.78
CA SER A 61 3.57 2.56 -15.93
C SER A 61 2.76 1.39 -16.49
N THR A 62 3.39 0.23 -16.61
CA THR A 62 2.73 -1.01 -17.10
C THR A 62 1.78 -1.61 -16.06
N ILE A 63 2.00 -1.31 -14.77
CA ILE A 63 1.16 -1.79 -13.66
C ILE A 63 0.25 -0.67 -13.21
N SER A 64 -1.06 -0.92 -13.24
CA SER A 64 -2.05 0.05 -12.77
C SER A 64 -2.03 0.15 -11.24
N ARG A 65 -2.42 1.31 -10.71
CA ARG A 65 -2.57 1.52 -9.27
C ARG A 65 -3.52 0.50 -8.64
N GLN A 66 -4.58 0.13 -9.35
CA GLN A 66 -5.57 -0.85 -8.90
C GLN A 66 -4.94 -2.24 -8.72
N MET A 67 -4.09 -2.67 -9.66
CA MET A 67 -3.39 -3.95 -9.58
C MET A 67 -2.52 -4.03 -8.32
N LEU A 68 -1.79 -2.95 -7.99
CA LEU A 68 -0.95 -2.89 -6.80
C LEU A 68 -1.77 -3.03 -5.51
N VAL A 69 -2.95 -2.40 -5.45
CA VAL A 69 -3.86 -2.53 -4.29
C VAL A 69 -4.40 -3.95 -4.16
N VAL A 70 -4.84 -4.57 -5.26
CA VAL A 70 -5.39 -5.93 -5.23
C VAL A 70 -4.34 -6.94 -4.76
N VAL A 71 -3.16 -6.91 -5.37
CA VAL A 71 -2.09 -7.89 -5.09
C VAL A 71 -1.42 -7.62 -3.75
N GLY A 72 -1.21 -6.35 -3.39
CA GLY A 72 -0.48 -5.97 -2.19
C GLY A 72 -1.32 -5.95 -0.90
N LEU A 73 -2.63 -5.68 -1.00
CA LEU A 73 -3.49 -5.51 0.18
C LEU A 73 -4.66 -6.50 0.21
N ILE A 74 -5.42 -6.62 -0.88
CA ILE A 74 -6.68 -7.38 -0.87
C ILE A 74 -6.43 -8.90 -0.79
N ILE A 75 -5.56 -9.45 -1.66
CA ILE A 75 -5.29 -10.89 -1.69
C ILE A 75 -4.72 -11.40 -0.34
N PRO A 76 -3.66 -10.79 0.23
CA PRO A 76 -3.12 -11.26 1.51
C PRO A 76 -4.11 -11.16 2.66
N THR A 77 -4.92 -10.10 2.70
CA THR A 77 -5.94 -9.92 3.75
C THR A 77 -7.04 -10.97 3.67
N LEU A 78 -7.51 -11.30 2.46
CA LEU A 78 -8.51 -12.35 2.27
C LEU A 78 -7.99 -13.75 2.57
N LEU A 79 -6.71 -14.04 2.26
CA LEU A 79 -6.09 -15.33 2.56
C LEU A 79 -5.84 -15.55 4.06
N VAL A 80 -5.70 -14.48 4.84
CA VAL A 80 -5.45 -14.55 6.28
C VAL A 80 -6.73 -14.44 7.09
N GLY A 81 -7.73 -13.70 6.62
CA GLY A 81 -9.02 -13.51 7.29
C GLY A 81 -10.15 -14.43 6.81
N GLY A 82 -9.92 -15.25 5.79
CA GLY A 82 -10.87 -16.22 5.23
C GLY A 82 -10.56 -17.67 5.56
#